data_AF-A0A923R2V5-F1
#
_entry.id   AF-A0A923R2V5-F1
#
_cell.length_a   1.000
_cell.length_b   1.000
_cell.length_c   1.000
_cell.angle_alpha   90.00
_cell.angle_beta   90.00
_cell.angle_gamma   90.00
#
_symmetry.space_group_name_H-M   'P 1'
#
loop_
_entity.id
_entity.type
_entity.pdbx_description
1 polymer ?
#
loop_
_entity_poly.entity_id
_entity_poly.type
_entity_poly.pdbx_seq_one_letter_code
_entity_poly.pdbx_strand_id
1 'polypeptide(L)' 'GESGKEDFKDSVTTAVINKRAGGMGLIMGRKAFQRPFKEGVELINLVQDVYLEKEITIA' A
#
# COMPACT_ATOMS: atom_id res chain seq x y z
N GLY A 1 -14.07 12.10 0.97
CA GLY A 1 -13.13 12.82 0.10
C GLY A 1 -11.77 12.62 0.71
N GLU A 2 -10.74 12.19 0.00
CA GLU A 2 -10.36 12.68 -1.32
C GLU A 2 -9.97 11.51 -2.23
N SER A 3 -10.82 11.24 -3.21
CA SER A 3 -10.76 10.04 -4.04
C SER A 3 -9.72 10.20 -5.13
N GLY A 4 -8.55 9.56 -4.99
CA GLY A 4 -7.67 9.35 -6.14
C GLY A 4 -6.19 9.35 -5.81
N LYS A 5 -5.59 10.54 -5.62
CA LYS A 5 -4.13 10.73 -5.58
C LYS A 5 -3.50 10.58 -4.20
N GLU A 6 -4.13 11.09 -3.15
CA GLU A 6 -3.60 10.96 -1.78
C GLU A 6 -3.61 9.51 -1.30
N ASP A 7 -4.57 8.72 -1.79
CA ASP A 7 -4.71 7.32 -1.40
C ASP A 7 -3.51 6.43 -1.76
N PHE A 8 -2.79 6.71 -2.85
CA PHE A 8 -1.58 5.96 -3.20
C PHE A 8 -0.49 6.21 -2.16
N LYS A 9 -0.24 7.48 -1.86
CA LYS A 9 0.73 7.90 -0.85
C LYS A 9 0.37 7.35 0.52
N ASP A 10 -0.90 7.42 0.90
CA ASP A 10 -1.37 6.94 2.21
C ASP A 10 -1.23 5.42 2.34
N SER A 11 -1.55 4.68 1.28
CA SER A 11 -1.45 3.21 1.29
C SER A 11 0.01 2.76 1.38
N VAL A 12 0.90 3.40 0.63
CA VAL A 12 2.35 3.15 0.70
C VAL A 12 2.88 3.53 2.08
N THR A 13 2.53 4.72 2.60
CA THR A 13 2.98 5.18 3.93
C THR A 13 2.52 4.20 5.02
N THR A 14 1.28 3.76 4.96
CA THR A 14 0.72 2.77 5.90
C THR A 14 1.46 1.44 5.79
N ALA A 15 1.73 0.96 4.58
CA ALA A 15 2.49 -0.27 4.36
C ALA A 15 3.92 -0.18 4.92
N VAL A 16 4.60 0.95 4.71
CA VAL A 16 5.96 1.19 5.24
C VAL A 16 5.94 1.13 6.76
N ILE A 17 5.02 1.85 7.40
CA ILE A 17 4.89 1.85 8.86
C ILE A 17 4.59 0.45 9.38
N ASN A 18 3.66 -0.28 8.74
CA ASN A 18 3.29 -1.63 9.14
C ASN A 18 4.48 -2.61 9.05
N LYS A 19 5.21 -2.59 7.94
CA LYS A 19 6.40 -3.42 7.76
C LYS A 19 7.50 -3.09 8.79
N ARG A 20 7.76 -1.79 9.01
CA ARG A 20 8.73 -1.34 10.02
C ARG A 20 8.33 -1.77 11.44
N ALA A 21 7.04 -1.96 11.70
CA ALA A 21 6.52 -2.51 12.95
C ALA A 21 6.51 -4.05 13.00
N GLY A 22 7.06 -4.75 11.99
CA GLY A 22 7.12 -6.21 11.92
C GLY A 22 5.92 -6.89 11.26
N GLY A 23 5.00 -6.13 10.67
CA GLY A 23 3.87 -6.68 9.91
C GLY A 23 4.30 -7.26 8.54
N MET A 24 3.53 -8.24 8.06
CA MET A 24 3.87 -9.03 6.85
C MET A 24 2.91 -8.78 5.68
N GLY A 25 2.03 -7.79 5.77
CA GLY A 25 1.08 -7.48 4.72
C GLY A 25 0.08 -6.41 5.12
N LEU A 26 -0.60 -5.84 4.12
CA LEU A 26 -1.62 -4.82 4.32
C LEU A 26 -2.96 -5.25 3.70
N ILE A 27 -4.02 -5.26 4.50
CA ILE A 27 -5.37 -5.53 4.02
C ILE A 27 -5.95 -4.23 3.42
N MET A 28 -6.04 -4.16 2.08
CA MET A 28 -6.48 -2.94 1.39
C MET A 28 -7.99 -2.84 1.18
N GLY A 29 -8.70 -3.97 1.15
CA GLY A 29 -10.16 -4.03 1.03
C GLY A 29 -10.73 -3.14 -0.08
N ARG A 30 -11.81 -2.41 0.23
CA ARG A 30 -12.52 -1.53 -0.73
C ARG A 30 -11.63 -0.50 -1.42
N LYS A 31 -10.53 -0.06 -0.80
CA LYS A 31 -9.64 0.97 -1.36
C LYS A 31 -8.99 0.55 -2.68
N ALA A 32 -8.71 -0.75 -2.85
CA ALA A 32 -8.14 -1.30 -4.08
C ALA A 32 -9.22 -1.71 -5.12
N PHE A 33 -10.37 -2.20 -4.66
CA PHE A 33 -11.41 -2.76 -5.53
C PHE A 33 -12.50 -1.77 -5.95
N GLN A 34 -12.58 -0.58 -5.35
CA GLN A 34 -13.52 0.49 -5.75
C GLN A 34 -12.88 1.53 -6.68
N ARG A 35 -11.76 1.20 -7.32
CA ARG A 35 -11.05 2.04 -8.29
C ARG A 35 -11.20 1.50 -9.72
N PRO A 36 -10.91 2.32 -10.74
CA PRO A 36 -10.65 1.80 -12.08
C PRO A 36 -9.65 0.64 -11.99
N PHE A 37 -9.94 -0.46 -12.70
CA PHE A 37 -9.18 -1.72 -12.58
C PHE A 37 -7.66 -1.52 -12.64
N LYS A 38 -7.19 -0.71 -13.59
CA LYS A 38 -5.76 -0.41 -13.76
C LYS A 38 -5.16 0.27 -12.52
N GLU A 39 -5.85 1.24 -11.94
CA GLU A 39 -5.40 1.93 -10.73
C GLU A 39 -5.42 1.00 -9.51
N GLY A 40 -6.42 0.12 -9.41
CA GLY A 40 -6.48 -0.90 -8.35
C GLY A 40 -5.29 -1.86 -8.41
N VAL A 41 -4.94 -2.34 -9.61
CA VAL A 41 -3.76 -3.19 -9.82
C VAL A 41 -2.47 -2.46 -9.48
N GLU A 42 -2.33 -1.20 -9.92
CA GLU A 42 -1.17 -0.37 -9.60
C GLU A 42 -1.01 -0.16 -8.09
N LEU A 43 -2.11 0.12 -7.38
CA LEU A 43 -2.12 0.28 -5.93
C LEU A 43 -1.69 -1.00 -5.21
N ILE A 44 -2.17 -2.16 -5.68
CA ILE A 44 -1.76 -3.47 -5.14
C ILE A 44 -0.27 -3.67 -5.32
N ASN A 45 0.26 -3.49 -6.53
CA ASN A 45 1.67 -3.70 -6.80
C ASN A 45 2.56 -2.77 -5.97
N LEU A 46 2.23 -1.48 -5.87
CA LEU A 46 2.98 -0.53 -5.05
C LEU A 46 3.08 -0.93 -3.57
N VAL A 47 1.99 -1.44 -3.00
CA VAL A 47 2.02 -1.93 -1.61
C VAL A 47 2.85 -3.22 -1.50
N GLN A 48 2.78 -4.10 -2.49
CA GLN A 48 3.61 -5.32 -2.50
C GLN A 48 5.10 -5.00 -2.63
N ASP A 49 5.46 -3.99 -3.43
CA ASP A 49 6.83 -3.50 -3.56
C ASP A 49 7.40 -3.06 -2.21
N VAL A 50 6.60 -2.41 -1.36
CA VAL A 50 7.00 -2.08 0.02
C VAL A 50 7.37 -3.32 0.83
N TYR A 51 6.61 -4.41 0.73
CA TYR A 51 6.91 -5.66 1.45
C TYR A 51 8.10 -6.42 0.86
N LEU A 52 8.38 -6.26 -0.43
CA LEU A 52 9.54 -6.84 -1.10
C LEU A 52 10.83 -6.00 -0.94
N GLU A 53 10.71 -4.70 -0.65
CA GLU A 53 11.85 -3.79 -0.52
C GLU A 53 12.73 -4.12 0.69
N LYS A 54 14.00 -4.47 0.44
CA LYS A 54 14.94 -4.92 1.47
C LYS A 54 15.40 -3.78 2.38
N GLU A 55 15.36 -2.54 1.89
CA GLU A 55 15.76 -1.37 2.68
C GLU A 55 14.74 -1.00 3.77
N ILE A 56 13.48 -1.43 3.63
CA ILE A 56 12.45 -1.22 4.65
C ILE A 56 12.53 -2.36 5.67
N THR A 57 13.41 -2.18 6.64
CA THR A 57 13.60 -3.13 7.74
C THR A 57 12.71 -2.82 8.94
N ILE A 58 12.60 -3.77 9.85
CA ILE A 58 12.02 -3.55 11.19
C ILE A 58 12.86 -2.47 11.91
N ALA A 59 12.18 -1.57 12.61
CA ALA A 59 12.79 -0.46 13.36
C ALA A 59 13.34 -0.89 14.72
#